data_AF-A0AAW5JN59-F1
#
_entry.id   AF-A0AAW5JN59-F1
#
_cell.length_a   1.000
_cell.length_b   1.000
_cell.length_c   1.000
_cell.angle_alpha   90.00
_cell.angle_beta   90.00
_cell.angle_gamma   90.00
#
_symmetry.space_group_name_H-M   'P 1'
#
loop_
_entity.id
_entity.type
_entity.pdbx_description
1 polymer ?
#
loop_
_entity_poly.entity_id
_entity_poly.type
_entity_poly.pdbx_seq_one_letter_code
_entity_poly.pdbx_strand_id
1 'polypeptide(L)'
;MAVLFSAVTLTADKNQVEFLAAGIPRDADDLEGWTAYEDFMDGLASEQEVSVHVEAYLYGDGETFKATPEEVAYFKIRSDADEKFLNDHCDNIEDTDFTIQWSPDELYGVEPEL
;
A
#
# COMPACT_ATOMS: atom_id res chain seq x y z
N MET A 1 18.38 -5.02 -13.87
CA MET A 1 17.10 -4.32 -13.65
C MET A 1 16.73 -4.57 -12.20
N ALA A 2 16.47 -3.51 -11.45
CA ALA A 2 15.97 -3.59 -10.09
C ALA A 2 14.48 -3.24 -10.11
N VAL A 3 13.66 -4.05 -9.43
CA VAL A 3 12.20 -3.89 -9.39
C VAL A 3 11.82 -3.25 -8.06
N LEU A 4 11.11 -2.12 -8.14
CA LEU A 4 10.73 -1.30 -7.00
C LEU A 4 9.27 -1.54 -6.60
N PHE A 5 9.08 -1.96 -5.36
CA PHE A 5 7.79 -2.20 -4.74
C PHE A 5 7.87 -1.84 -3.26
N SER A 6 6.72 -1.79 -2.59
CA SER A 6 6.64 -1.51 -1.17
C SER A 6 5.75 -2.51 -0.46
N ALA A 7 6.09 -2.84 0.78
CA ALA A 7 5.14 -3.36 1.75
C ALA A 7 4.42 -2.18 2.38
N VAL A 8 3.09 -2.17 2.28
CA VAL A 8 2.22 -1.10 2.77
C VAL A 8 1.38 -1.67 3.88
N THR A 9 1.42 -1.01 5.03
CA THR A 9 0.59 -1.33 6.19
C THR A 9 -0.33 -0.16 6.48
N LEU A 10 -1.64 -0.38 6.34
CA LEU A 10 -2.67 0.58 6.76
C LEU A 10 -3.13 0.24 8.16
N THR A 11 -3.25 1.24 9.01
CA THR A 11 -3.73 1.10 10.38
C THR A 11 -4.78 2.16 10.66
N ALA A 12 -5.95 1.71 11.10
CA ALA A 12 -7.07 2.58 11.44
C ALA A 12 -7.76 2.03 12.71
N ASP A 13 -7.69 2.76 13.82
CA ASP A 13 -8.12 2.32 15.15
C ASP A 13 -7.53 0.97 15.60
N LYS A 14 -8.29 -0.12 15.41
CA LYS A 14 -7.92 -1.50 15.77
C LYS A 14 -7.82 -2.42 14.55
N ASN A 15 -8.09 -1.87 13.36
CA ASN A 15 -8.01 -2.59 12.10
C ASN A 15 -6.66 -2.30 11.46
N GLN A 16 -6.08 -3.34 10.88
CA GLN A 16 -4.82 -3.25 10.17
C GLN A 16 -4.86 -4.19 8.96
N VAL A 17 -4.32 -3.73 7.84
CA VAL A 17 -4.09 -4.57 6.66
C VAL A 17 -2.68 -4.33 6.14
N GLU A 18 -2.05 -5.39 5.65
CA GLU A 18 -0.76 -5.34 4.98
C GLU A 18 -0.90 -5.89 3.56
N PHE A 19 -0.34 -5.19 2.58
CA PHE A 19 -0.29 -5.62 1.19
C PHE A 19 0.97 -5.11 0.50
N LEU A 20 1.27 -5.66 -0.67
CA LEU A 20 2.35 -5.15 -1.51
C LEU A 20 1.80 -4.21 -2.57
N ALA A 21 2.48 -3.09 -2.78
CA ALA A 21 2.16 -2.10 -3.79
C ALA A 21 3.37 -1.86 -4.71
N ALA A 22 3.12 -1.38 -5.92
CA ALA A 22 4.18 -1.01 -6.85
C ALA A 22 4.74 0.38 -6.51
N GLY A 23 6.07 0.56 -6.62
CA GLY A 23 6.70 1.85 -6.37
C GLY A 23 6.86 2.15 -4.88
N ILE A 24 6.92 3.45 -4.55
CA ILE A 24 6.95 3.96 -3.16
C ILE A 24 5.75 4.90 -3.02
N PRO A 25 4.61 4.42 -2.49
CA PRO A 25 3.46 5.27 -2.26
C PRO A 25 3.79 6.44 -1.32
N ARG A 26 3.36 7.65 -1.68
CA ARG A 26 3.57 8.88 -0.90
C ARG A 26 2.28 9.50 -0.38
N ASP A 27 1.16 9.14 -0.97
CA ASP A 27 -0.16 9.66 -0.67
C ASP A 27 -1.25 8.66 -1.09
N ALA A 28 -2.51 9.04 -0.89
CA ALA A 28 -3.65 8.18 -1.18
C ALA A 28 -3.76 7.83 -2.68
N ASP A 29 -3.44 8.77 -3.59
CA ASP A 29 -3.59 8.58 -5.04
C ASP A 29 -2.65 7.47 -5.54
N ASP A 30 -1.49 7.29 -4.91
CA ASP A 30 -0.55 6.20 -5.23
C ASP A 30 -1.07 4.81 -4.85
N LEU A 31 -2.03 4.75 -3.91
CA LEU A 31 -2.64 3.52 -3.42
C LEU A 31 -3.97 3.19 -4.11
N GLU A 32 -4.54 4.12 -4.87
CA GLU A 32 -5.74 3.87 -5.66
C GLU A 32 -5.53 2.73 -6.67
N GLY A 33 -6.56 1.89 -6.86
CA GLY A 33 -6.52 0.71 -7.73
C GLY A 33 -5.88 -0.54 -7.08
N TRP A 34 -5.35 -0.45 -5.87
CA TRP A 34 -5.00 -1.63 -5.08
C TRP A 34 -6.22 -2.13 -4.32
N THR A 35 -6.73 -3.31 -4.68
CA THR A 35 -7.95 -3.88 -4.07
C THR A 35 -7.88 -3.98 -2.54
N ALA A 36 -6.71 -4.29 -1.97
CA ALA A 36 -6.55 -4.37 -0.51
C ALA A 36 -6.67 -2.99 0.19
N TYR A 37 -6.27 -1.92 -0.49
CA TYR A 37 -6.47 -0.55 -0.02
C TYR A 37 -7.95 -0.16 -0.13
N GLU A 38 -8.55 -0.38 -1.31
CA GLU A 38 -9.96 -0.06 -1.56
C GLU A 38 -10.90 -0.78 -0.58
N ASP A 39 -10.74 -2.10 -0.42
CA ASP A 39 -11.52 -2.92 0.52
C ASP A 39 -11.37 -2.45 1.98
N PHE A 40 -10.16 -1.98 2.36
CA PHE A 40 -9.91 -1.49 3.71
C PHE A 40 -10.62 -0.17 3.96
N MET A 41 -10.52 0.77 3.02
CA MET A 41 -11.14 2.09 3.11
C MET A 41 -12.67 1.99 3.08
N ASP A 42 -13.22 1.15 2.19
CA ASP A 42 -14.67 0.86 2.13
C ASP A 42 -15.21 0.22 3.43
N GLY A 43 -14.35 -0.45 4.19
CA GLY A 43 -14.69 -1.01 5.49
C GLY A 43 -14.82 0.02 6.63
N LEU A 44 -14.35 1.25 6.43
CA LEU A 44 -14.35 2.31 7.45
C LEU A 44 -15.67 3.09 7.41
N ALA A 45 -16.50 2.88 8.41
CA ALA A 45 -17.85 3.44 8.49
C ALA A 45 -17.92 4.91 8.97
N SER A 46 -16.81 5.46 9.48
CA SER A 46 -16.75 6.78 10.09
C SER A 46 -15.53 7.56 9.60
N GLU A 47 -15.61 8.88 9.68
CA GLU A 47 -14.45 9.74 9.48
C GLU A 47 -13.35 9.43 10.49
N GLN A 48 -12.14 9.17 9.99
CA GLN A 48 -10.99 8.82 10.82
C GLN A 48 -9.66 9.02 10.10
N GLU A 49 -8.58 9.07 10.88
CA GLU A 49 -7.23 9.05 10.34
C GLU A 49 -6.76 7.61 10.10
N VAL A 50 -6.28 7.36 8.89
CA VAL A 50 -5.63 6.11 8.52
C VAL A 50 -4.13 6.36 8.49
N SER A 51 -3.38 5.70 9.37
CA SER A 51 -1.92 5.71 9.34
C SER A 51 -1.44 4.71 8.29
N VAL A 52 -0.57 5.16 7.41
CA VAL A 52 0.06 4.37 6.36
C VAL A 52 1.54 4.28 6.63
N HIS A 53 2.04 3.07 6.79
CA HIS A 53 3.45 2.77 6.88
C HIS A 53 3.90 2.09 5.59
N VAL A 54 4.97 2.58 4.98
CA VAL A 54 5.48 2.11 3.69
C VAL A 54 6.95 1.76 3.83
N GLU A 55 7.25 0.48 3.61
CA GLU A 55 8.62 -0.01 3.50
C GLU A 55 8.92 -0.29 2.01
N ALA A 56 9.84 0.46 1.42
CA ALA A 56 10.24 0.33 0.03
C ALA A 56 11.39 -0.64 -0.15
N TYR A 57 11.23 -1.53 -1.13
CA TYR A 57 12.15 -2.63 -1.43
C TYR A 57 12.59 -2.62 -2.90
N LEU A 58 13.84 -2.98 -3.13
CA LEU A 58 14.36 -3.32 -4.45
C LEU A 58 14.63 -4.82 -4.55
N TYR A 59 14.15 -5.43 -5.64
CA TYR A 59 14.51 -6.78 -6.03
C TYR A 59 15.38 -6.78 -7.28
N GLY A 60 16.62 -7.25 -7.15
CA GLY A 60 17.61 -7.27 -8.24
C GLY A 60 18.55 -6.07 -8.22
N ASP A 61 19.38 -5.93 -9.26
CA ASP A 61 20.44 -4.92 -9.35
C ASP A 61 20.35 -4.12 -10.66
N GLY A 62 20.83 -2.87 -10.65
CA GLY A 62 20.91 -1.98 -11.80
C GLY A 62 19.81 -0.90 -11.84
N GLU A 63 19.40 -0.48 -13.04
CA GLU A 63 18.37 0.55 -13.20
C GLU A 63 17.03 0.13 -12.60
N THR A 64 16.42 1.05 -11.86
CA THR A 64 15.20 0.84 -11.06
C THR A 64 13.94 1.10 -11.89
N PHE A 65 12.99 0.17 -11.80
CA PHE A 65 11.68 0.28 -12.45
C PHE A 65 10.57 -0.01 -11.45
N LYS A 66 9.44 0.71 -11.56
CA LYS A 66 8.24 0.43 -10.78
C LYS A 66 7.75 -0.99 -11.12
N ALA A 67 7.45 -1.78 -10.10
CA ALA A 67 6.93 -3.14 -10.28
C ALA A 67 5.64 -3.14 -11.11
N THR A 68 5.52 -4.13 -11.98
CA THR A 68 4.25 -4.46 -12.63
C THR A 68 3.31 -5.19 -11.67
N PRO A 69 1.99 -5.17 -11.88
CA PRO A 69 1.04 -5.93 -11.07
C PRO A 69 1.41 -7.43 -10.99
N GLU A 70 1.92 -8.01 -12.08
CA GLU A 70 2.36 -9.40 -12.14
C GLU A 70 3.57 -9.67 -11.24
N GLU A 71 4.54 -8.74 -11.19
CA GLU A 71 5.68 -8.83 -10.29
C GLU A 71 5.26 -8.69 -8.82
N VAL A 72 4.36 -7.75 -8.51
CA VAL A 72 3.81 -7.60 -7.15
C VAL A 72 3.09 -8.87 -6.72
N ALA A 73 2.26 -9.47 -7.58
CA ALA A 73 1.60 -10.74 -7.30
C ALA A 73 2.60 -11.88 -7.07
N TYR A 74 3.66 -11.95 -7.88
CA TYR A 74 4.73 -12.92 -7.68
C TYR A 74 5.47 -12.73 -6.34
N PHE A 75 5.81 -11.49 -5.98
CA PHE A 75 6.44 -11.19 -4.69
C PHE A 75 5.51 -11.51 -3.52
N LYS A 76 4.21 -11.27 -3.65
CA LYS A 76 3.24 -11.64 -2.61
C LYS A 76 3.24 -13.15 -2.36
N ILE A 77 3.18 -13.97 -3.42
CA ILE A 77 3.26 -15.43 -3.32
C ILE A 77 4.57 -15.87 -2.65
N ARG A 78 5.68 -15.19 -2.94
CA ARG A 78 6.99 -15.47 -2.34
C ARG A 78 7.03 -15.11 -0.86
N SER A 79 6.60 -13.91 -0.48
CA SER A 79 6.54 -13.46 0.91
C SER A 79 5.62 -14.33 1.75
N ASP A 80 4.49 -14.77 1.19
CA ASP A 80 3.56 -15.68 1.89
C ASP A 80 4.15 -17.09 2.07
N ALA A 81 5.06 -17.51 1.18
CA ALA A 81 5.76 -18.80 1.29
C ALA A 81 7.03 -18.73 2.16
N ASP A 82 7.63 -17.55 2.29
CA ASP A 82 8.86 -17.28 3.02
C ASP A 82 8.80 -15.89 3.67
N GLU A 83 8.52 -15.85 4.97
CA GLU A 83 8.42 -14.62 5.77
C GLU A 83 9.73 -13.80 5.76
N LYS A 84 10.87 -14.41 5.39
CA LYS A 84 12.15 -13.73 5.29
C LYS A 84 12.44 -13.19 3.89
N PHE A 85 11.59 -13.45 2.90
CA PHE A 85 11.84 -13.06 1.51
C PHE A 85 12.22 -11.58 1.38
N LEU A 86 11.45 -10.69 1.99
CA LEU A 86 11.71 -9.24 1.92
C LEU A 86 13.05 -8.84 2.57
N ASN A 87 13.47 -9.54 3.63
CA ASN A 87 14.69 -9.21 4.38
C ASN A 87 15.95 -9.88 3.80
N ASP A 88 15.83 -11.09 3.25
CA ASP A 88 16.95 -11.89 2.77
C ASP A 88 17.20 -11.73 1.25
N HIS A 89 16.17 -11.32 0.49
CA HIS A 89 16.23 -11.26 -0.99
C HIS A 89 15.96 -9.89 -1.59
N CYS A 90 15.55 -8.91 -0.78
CA CYS A 90 15.32 -7.54 -1.22
C CYS A 90 16.13 -6.56 -0.38
N ASP A 91 16.52 -5.45 -0.99
CA ASP A 91 17.13 -4.34 -0.28
C ASP A 91 16.04 -3.38 0.18
N ASN A 92 15.87 -3.21 1.49
CA ASN A 92 15.06 -2.12 2.03
C ASN A 92 15.80 -0.80 1.78
N ILE A 93 15.19 0.08 1.00
CA ILE A 93 15.81 1.35 0.59
C ILE A 93 15.19 2.56 1.25
N GLU A 94 13.96 2.43 1.75
CA GLU A 94 13.26 3.52 2.39
C GLU A 94 12.14 3.00 3.30
N ASP A 95 11.87 3.80 4.33
CA ASP A 95 10.78 3.62 5.28
C ASP A 95 10.13 5.00 5.44
N THR A 96 8.82 5.10 5.18
CA THR A 96 8.07 6.34 5.28
C THR A 96 6.69 6.11 5.84
N ASP A 97 6.26 7.05 6.68
CA ASP A 97 4.90 7.10 7.21
C ASP A 97 4.17 8.32 6.67
N PHE A 98 2.89 8.16 6.39
CA PHE A 98 1.98 9.28 6.16
C PHE A 98 0.59 8.96 6.70
N THR A 99 -0.28 9.97 6.76
CA THR A 99 -1.66 9.80 7.20
C THR A 99 -2.62 10.22 6.10
N ILE A 100 -3.72 9.47 5.98
CA ILE A 100 -4.83 9.78 5.10
C ILE A 100 -6.01 10.17 5.99
N GLN A 101 -6.60 11.34 5.73
CA GLN A 101 -7.90 11.69 6.31
C GLN A 101 -8.96 10.96 5.50
N TRP A 102 -9.62 9.97 6.09
CA TRP A 102 -10.74 9.29 5.48
C TRP A 102 -12.04 9.92 5.95
N SER A 103 -12.89 10.35 5.02
CA SER A 103 -14.25 10.79 5.33
C SER A 103 -15.23 10.14 4.35
N PRO A 104 -16.13 9.26 4.82
CA PRO A 104 -17.12 8.63 3.94
C PRO A 104 -18.09 9.63 3.33
N ASP A 105 -18.29 10.80 3.95
CA ASP A 105 -19.14 11.87 3.43
C ASP A 105 -18.53 12.55 2.17
N GLU A 106 -17.20 12.56 2.03
CA GLU A 106 -16.54 13.12 0.83
C GLU A 106 -16.75 12.27 -0.42
N LEU A 107 -17.03 10.97 -0.28
CA LEU A 107 -17.45 10.09 -1.38
C LEU A 107 -18.87 10.38 -1.87
N TYR A 108 -19.73 10.98 -1.03
CA TYR A 108 -21.15 11.23 -1.29
C TYR A 108 -21.47 12.71 -1.55
N GLY A 109 -20.53 13.47 -2.12
CA GLY A 109 -20.76 14.87 -2.46
C GLY A 109 -21.65 15.12 -3.68
N VAL A 110 -22.98 14.87 -3.62
CA VAL A 110 -24.03 15.78 -4.17
C VAL A 110 -25.39 15.55 -3.46
N GLU A 111 -25.92 16.63 -2.87
CA GLU A 111 -27.16 16.76 -2.09
C GLU A 111 -28.46 16.48 -2.88
N PRO A 112 -29.60 16.18 -2.21
CA PRO A 112 -30.87 16.73 -2.62
C PRO A 112 -31.32 17.80 -1.61
N GLU A 113 -31.02 19.06 -1.89
CA GLU A 113 -31.82 20.16 -1.36
C GLU A 113 -33.25 20.02 -1.94
N LEU A 114 -34.25 19.86 -1.05
CA LEU A 114 -35.68 19.92 -1.38
C LEU A 114 -36.30 21.19 -0.79
#